data_AF-A0A371S125-F1
#
_entry.id   AF-A0A371S125-F1
#
_cell.length_a   1.000
_cell.length_b   1.000
_cell.length_c   1.000
_cell.angle_alpha   90.00
_cell.angle_beta   90.00
_cell.angle_gamma   90.00
#
_symmetry.space_group_name_H-M   'P 1'
#
loop_
_entity.id
_entity.type
_entity.pdbx_description
1 polymer ?
#
loop_
_entity_poly.entity_id
_entity_poly.type
_entity_poly.pdbx_seq_one_letter_code
_entity_poly.pdbx_strand_id
1 'polypeptide(L)'
;MGKYEVKQINNLLNYDVDSLVKQSKEESYRFVERLINDYKNGSNTFDHYGEGLFGMFNEEGVLVAIGGLNKDPFLNEQYIGRLRRFYVSKECRRSGIGSLLVKRIIDEAKRYYKILVLHTDTEQADKFYCAIGFTKGNLYPNSSHYMEL
;
A
#
# COMPACT_ATOMS: atom_id res chain seq x y z
N MET A 1 -6.13 -17.48 -16.11
CA MET A 1 -5.76 -16.34 -15.25
C MET A 1 -4.46 -16.73 -14.59
N GLY A 2 -3.37 -16.01 -14.85
CA GLY A 2 -2.06 -16.34 -14.26
C GLY A 2 -2.17 -16.37 -12.73
N LYS A 3 -1.46 -17.29 -12.10
CA LYS A 3 -1.37 -17.41 -10.65
C LYS A 3 -0.61 -16.20 -10.10
N TYR A 4 -1.30 -15.37 -9.33
CA TYR A 4 -0.69 -14.29 -8.57
C TYR A 4 -0.53 -14.71 -7.11
N GLU A 5 0.55 -14.25 -6.49
CA GLU A 5 0.86 -14.55 -5.10
C GLU A 5 1.08 -13.26 -4.31
N VAL A 6 0.42 -13.14 -3.15
CA VAL A 6 0.65 -12.05 -2.21
C VAL A 6 1.71 -12.46 -1.19
N LYS A 7 2.75 -11.63 -1.02
CA LYS A 7 3.82 -11.86 -0.04
C LYS A 7 4.08 -10.62 0.79
N GLN A 8 4.49 -10.84 2.03
CA GLN A 8 5.20 -9.81 2.79
C GLN A 8 6.63 -9.71 2.26
N ILE A 9 7.11 -8.49 2.06
CA ILE A 9 8.45 -8.15 1.58
C ILE A 9 9.30 -7.83 2.80
N ASN A 10 10.18 -8.75 3.18
CA ASN A 10 11.09 -8.56 4.31
C ASN A 10 12.33 -7.72 3.94
N ASN A 11 12.74 -7.78 2.67
CA ASN A 11 13.79 -6.91 2.15
C ASN A 11 13.42 -6.46 0.73
N LEU A 12 13.04 -5.19 0.60
CA LEU A 12 12.66 -4.61 -0.68
C LEU A 12 13.79 -4.64 -1.72
N LEU A 13 15.05 -4.54 -1.28
CA LEU A 13 16.21 -4.48 -2.17
C LEU A 13 16.48 -5.82 -2.88
N ASN A 14 15.80 -6.89 -2.49
CA ASN A 14 15.90 -8.20 -3.15
C ASN A 14 14.99 -8.32 -4.38
N TYR A 15 14.14 -7.33 -4.65
CA TYR A 15 13.16 -7.36 -5.73
C TYR A 15 13.41 -6.23 -6.73
N ASP A 16 13.22 -6.54 -8.02
CA ASP A 16 13.17 -5.51 -9.04
C ASP A 16 11.85 -4.72 -8.93
N VAL A 17 11.99 -3.42 -8.70
CA VAL A 17 10.92 -2.44 -8.52
C VAL A 17 10.97 -1.36 -9.58
N ASP A 18 11.96 -1.38 -10.46
CA ASP A 18 12.23 -0.30 -11.42
C ASP A 18 11.09 -0.16 -12.43
N SER A 19 10.48 -1.29 -12.82
CA SER A 19 9.29 -1.31 -13.67
C SER A 19 8.13 -0.52 -13.04
N LEU A 20 7.82 -0.76 -11.76
CA LEU A 20 6.78 -0.04 -11.04
C LEU A 20 7.13 1.45 -10.84
N VAL A 21 8.39 1.76 -10.53
CA VAL A 21 8.86 3.15 -10.39
C VAL A 21 8.72 3.91 -11.71
N LYS A 22 9.11 3.29 -12.83
CA LYS A 22 9.01 3.90 -14.16
C LYS A 22 7.55 4.17 -14.52
N GLN A 23 6.69 3.15 -14.41
CA GLN A 23 5.26 3.32 -14.73
C GLN A 23 4.60 4.36 -13.82
N SER A 24 4.89 4.34 -12.51
CA SER A 24 4.28 5.31 -11.60
C SER A 24 4.68 6.74 -11.94
N LYS A 25 5.95 6.98 -12.33
CA LYS A 25 6.43 8.29 -12.76
C LYS A 25 5.77 8.77 -14.05
N GLU A 26 5.58 7.89 -15.03
CA GLU A 26 4.85 8.20 -16.27
C GLU A 26 3.41 8.64 -15.97
N GLU A 27 2.83 8.13 -14.89
CA GLU A 27 1.51 8.53 -14.38
C GLU A 27 1.57 9.70 -13.37
N SER A 28 2.71 10.36 -13.23
CA SER A 28 2.97 11.45 -12.28
C SER A 28 2.87 11.07 -10.79
N TYR A 29 2.88 9.78 -10.48
CA TYR A 29 2.95 9.24 -9.13
C TYR A 29 4.39 9.05 -8.67
N ARG A 30 4.89 10.02 -7.88
CA ARG A 30 6.27 9.98 -7.33
C ARG A 30 6.42 9.16 -6.05
N PHE A 31 5.32 8.66 -5.49
CA PHE A 31 5.37 8.01 -4.17
C PHE A 31 6.03 6.63 -4.20
N VAL A 32 6.08 5.93 -5.35
CA VAL A 32 6.79 4.64 -5.45
C VAL A 32 8.30 4.87 -5.40
N GLU A 33 8.82 5.86 -6.15
CA GLU A 33 10.21 6.30 -6.02
C GLU A 33 10.52 6.73 -4.57
N ARG A 34 9.62 7.49 -3.94
CA ARG A 34 9.78 7.87 -2.54
C ARG A 34 9.84 6.65 -1.62
N LEU A 35 9.05 5.60 -1.85
CA LEU A 35 9.15 4.35 -1.09
C LEU A 35 10.56 3.76 -1.20
N ILE A 36 11.16 3.70 -2.41
CA ILE A 36 12.51 3.16 -2.58
C ILE A 36 13.55 4.01 -1.85
N ASN A 37 13.44 5.33 -1.95
CA ASN A 37 14.38 6.25 -1.32
C ASN A 37 14.27 6.18 0.21
N ASP A 38 13.05 6.21 0.75
CA ASP A 38 12.77 6.09 2.19
C ASP A 38 13.28 4.75 2.75
N TYR A 39 13.18 3.67 1.95
CA TYR A 39 13.67 2.35 2.34
C TYR A 39 15.21 2.30 2.33
N LYS A 40 15.84 2.80 1.27
CA LYS A 40 17.31 2.81 1.12
C LYS A 40 18.02 3.65 2.19
N ASN A 41 17.41 4.75 2.60
CA ASN A 41 17.99 5.64 3.61
C ASN A 41 17.57 5.27 5.05
N GLY A 42 16.75 4.22 5.24
CA GLY A 42 16.31 3.75 6.55
C GLY A 42 15.27 4.63 7.24
N SER A 43 14.74 5.67 6.58
CA SER A 43 13.72 6.53 7.19
C SER A 43 12.35 5.85 7.31
N ASN A 44 12.05 4.89 6.44
CA ASN A 44 10.91 4.01 6.56
C ASN A 44 11.15 2.68 5.83
N THR A 45 11.42 1.65 6.61
CA THR A 45 11.65 0.27 6.16
C THR A 45 10.47 -0.66 6.43
N PHE A 46 9.36 -0.14 7.00
CA PHE A 46 8.16 -0.90 7.35
C PHE A 46 8.44 -2.11 8.28
N ASP A 47 9.43 -1.97 9.18
CA ASP A 47 9.96 -3.03 10.05
C ASP A 47 9.61 -2.85 11.53
N HIS A 48 8.89 -1.79 11.90
CA HIS A 48 8.42 -1.61 13.26
C HIS A 48 7.26 -2.57 13.57
N TYR A 49 7.00 -2.77 14.86
CA TYR A 49 5.87 -3.58 15.31
C TYR A 49 4.54 -3.05 14.73
N GLY A 50 3.80 -3.92 14.07
CA GLY A 50 2.55 -3.59 13.39
C GLY A 50 2.72 -2.95 12.01
N GLU A 51 3.95 -2.84 11.50
CA GLU A 51 4.22 -2.38 10.14
C GLU A 51 4.49 -3.57 9.20
N GLY A 52 4.38 -3.31 7.89
CA GLY A 52 4.76 -4.30 6.90
C GLY A 52 4.66 -3.77 5.48
N LEU A 53 5.52 -4.28 4.61
CA LEU A 53 5.48 -4.04 3.18
C LEU A 53 5.00 -5.30 2.47
N PHE A 54 4.10 -5.16 1.51
CA PHE A 54 3.47 -6.28 0.82
C PHE A 54 3.55 -6.10 -0.69
N GLY A 55 3.73 -7.21 -1.40
CA GLY A 55 3.81 -7.27 -2.85
C GLY A 55 2.90 -8.33 -3.45
N MET A 56 2.43 -8.07 -4.67
CA MET A 56 1.82 -9.07 -5.53
C MET A 56 2.82 -9.47 -6.61
N PHE A 57 3.01 -10.77 -6.77
CA PHE A 57 3.94 -11.34 -7.75
C PHE A 57 3.18 -12.17 -8.78
N ASN A 58 3.60 -12.11 -10.05
CA ASN A 58 3.10 -13.00 -11.10
C ASN A 58 3.83 -14.36 -11.07
N GLU A 59 3.48 -15.26 -11.99
CA GLU A 59 4.09 -16.60 -12.10
C GLU A 59 5.60 -16.58 -12.37
N GLU A 60 6.09 -15.52 -13.01
CA GLU A 60 7.51 -15.30 -13.30
C GLU A 60 8.27 -14.68 -12.12
N GLY A 61 7.59 -14.42 -11.00
CA GLY A 61 8.19 -13.79 -9.82
C GLY A 61 8.37 -12.27 -9.95
N VAL A 62 7.77 -11.64 -10.96
CA VAL A 62 7.81 -10.19 -11.16
C VAL A 62 6.82 -9.50 -10.23
N LEU A 63 7.27 -8.44 -9.56
CA LEU A 63 6.44 -7.61 -8.69
C LEU A 63 5.50 -6.73 -9.53
N VAL A 64 4.19 -6.97 -9.44
CA VAL A 64 3.17 -6.26 -10.23
C VAL A 64 2.33 -5.28 -9.40
N ALA A 65 2.37 -5.38 -8.07
CA ALA A 65 1.77 -4.40 -7.17
C ALA A 65 2.52 -4.35 -5.85
N ILE A 66 2.50 -3.21 -5.18
CA ILE A 66 3.15 -2.97 -3.90
C ILE A 66 2.26 -2.10 -3.01
N GLY A 67 2.31 -2.31 -1.70
CA GLY A 67 1.59 -1.51 -0.72
C GLY A 67 2.13 -1.73 0.67
N GLY A 68 2.17 -0.67 1.48
CA GLY A 68 2.72 -0.69 2.83
C GLY A 68 1.70 -0.32 3.89
N LEU A 69 1.93 -0.87 5.08
CA LEU A 69 1.24 -0.57 6.33
C LEU A 69 2.27 0.04 7.28
N ASN A 70 2.03 1.27 7.72
CA ASN A 70 2.79 1.89 8.80
C ASN A 70 1.89 2.14 9.99
N LYS A 71 2.49 2.37 11.17
CA LYS A 71 1.80 3.14 12.21
C LYS A 71 1.53 4.55 11.68
N ASP A 72 0.38 5.15 12.01
CA ASP A 72 0.11 6.51 11.56
C ASP A 72 1.17 7.48 12.14
N PRO A 73 1.91 8.23 11.29
CA PRO A 73 2.99 9.09 11.77
C PRO A 73 2.50 10.47 12.21
N PHE A 74 1.22 10.80 11.99
CA PHE A 74 0.66 12.13 12.27
C PHE A 74 -0.11 12.16 13.59
N LEU A 75 -0.50 10.99 14.09
CA LEU A 75 -1.15 10.81 15.38
C LEU A 75 -0.24 10.01 16.31
N ASN A 76 -0.15 10.41 17.58
CA ASN A 76 0.56 9.61 18.58
C ASN A 76 -0.26 8.41 19.10
N GLU A 77 -1.30 8.04 18.35
CA GLU A 77 -2.25 6.99 18.71
C GLU A 77 -1.79 5.65 18.17
N GLN A 78 -1.44 4.73 19.07
CA GLN A 78 -0.90 3.43 18.68
C GLN A 78 -1.92 2.51 17.98
N TYR A 79 -3.21 2.86 18.03
CA TYR A 79 -4.29 2.07 17.48
C TYR A 79 -4.67 2.44 16.02
N ILE A 80 -3.95 3.37 15.39
CA ILE A 80 -4.20 3.80 14.02
C ILE A 80 -3.07 3.36 13.09
N GLY A 81 -3.41 2.52 12.11
CA GLY A 81 -2.53 2.14 11.02
C GLY A 81 -2.78 3.02 9.79
N ARG A 82 -1.77 3.12 8.93
CA ARG A 82 -1.85 3.84 7.66
C ARG A 82 -1.46 2.94 6.49
N LEU A 83 -2.40 2.76 5.57
CA LEU A 83 -2.13 2.19 4.24
C LEU A 83 -1.49 3.27 3.37
N ARG A 84 -0.30 3.01 2.85
CA ARG A 84 0.44 3.96 2.01
C ARG A 84 1.32 3.28 0.97
N ARG A 85 1.82 4.10 0.05
CA ARG A 85 2.71 3.68 -1.04
C ARG A 85 2.12 2.55 -1.89
N PHE A 86 0.79 2.58 -2.05
CA PHE A 86 0.04 1.57 -2.77
C PHE A 86 0.04 1.84 -4.28
N TYR A 87 0.49 0.88 -5.08
CA TYR A 87 0.54 0.97 -6.53
C TYR A 87 0.31 -0.39 -7.18
N VAL A 88 -0.38 -0.41 -8.31
CA VAL A 88 -0.60 -1.58 -9.16
C VAL A 88 -0.16 -1.23 -10.57
N SER A 89 0.65 -2.07 -11.19
CA SER A 89 1.08 -1.90 -12.59
C SER A 89 -0.13 -1.76 -13.50
N LYS A 90 0.00 -0.94 -14.55
CA LYS A 90 -1.12 -0.57 -15.40
C LYS A 90 -1.78 -1.79 -16.06
N GLU A 91 -0.96 -2.75 -16.48
CA GLU A 91 -1.38 -3.99 -17.14
C GLU A 91 -2.19 -4.90 -16.19
N CYS A 92 -1.96 -4.77 -14.88
CA CYS A 92 -2.59 -5.57 -13.84
C CYS A 92 -3.82 -4.89 -13.20
N ARG A 93 -4.22 -3.70 -13.65
CA ARG A 93 -5.40 -3.01 -13.09
C ARG A 93 -6.71 -3.66 -13.56
N ARG A 94 -7.77 -3.47 -12.76
CA ARG A 94 -9.13 -3.99 -13.01
C ARG A 94 -9.21 -5.52 -13.13
N SER A 95 -8.20 -6.23 -12.63
CA SER A 95 -8.11 -7.70 -12.60
C SER A 95 -8.35 -8.29 -11.19
N GLY A 96 -8.61 -7.45 -10.19
CA GLY A 96 -8.74 -7.85 -8.79
C GLY A 96 -7.44 -7.87 -7.98
N ILE A 97 -6.27 -7.73 -8.62
CA ILE A 97 -4.95 -7.75 -7.94
C ILE A 97 -4.85 -6.69 -6.85
N GLY A 98 -5.27 -5.45 -7.14
CA GLY A 98 -5.25 -4.38 -6.15
C GLY A 98 -6.13 -4.72 -4.94
N SER A 99 -7.34 -5.24 -5.16
CA SER A 99 -8.25 -5.64 -4.09
C SER A 99 -7.69 -6.78 -3.24
N LEU A 100 -7.02 -7.77 -3.85
CA LEU A 100 -6.35 -8.85 -3.11
C LEU A 100 -5.24 -8.30 -2.20
N LEU A 101 -4.41 -7.39 -2.72
CA LEU A 101 -3.33 -6.79 -1.95
C LEU A 101 -3.86 -5.94 -0.78
N VAL A 102 -4.84 -5.06 -1.03
CA VAL A 102 -5.43 -4.24 0.05
C VAL A 102 -6.09 -5.10 1.11
N LYS A 103 -6.82 -6.15 0.73
CA LYS A 103 -7.44 -7.07 1.70
C LYS A 103 -6.40 -7.74 2.58
N ARG A 104 -5.27 -8.19 2.01
CA ARG A 104 -4.16 -8.74 2.81
C ARG A 104 -3.58 -7.71 3.78
N ILE A 105 -3.45 -6.45 3.36
CA ILE A 105 -2.99 -5.36 4.23
C ILE A 105 -4.00 -5.10 5.36
N ILE A 106 -5.30 -5.09 5.06
CA ILE A 106 -6.37 -4.93 6.06
C ILE A 106 -6.34 -6.08 7.08
N ASP A 107 -6.20 -7.32 6.62
CA ASP A 107 -6.15 -8.49 7.49
C ASP A 107 -4.94 -8.45 8.44
N GLU A 108 -3.79 -7.97 7.95
CA GLU A 108 -2.64 -7.73 8.83
C GLU A 108 -2.90 -6.56 9.79
N ALA A 109 -3.49 -5.47 9.31
CA ALA A 109 -3.76 -4.28 10.13
C ALA A 109 -4.69 -4.59 11.31
N LYS A 110 -5.70 -5.45 11.13
CA LYS A 110 -6.63 -5.90 12.20
C LYS A 110 -5.94 -6.51 13.41
N ARG A 111 -4.71 -7.00 13.26
CA ARG A 111 -3.93 -7.60 14.35
C ARG A 111 -3.35 -6.56 15.31
N TYR A 112 -3.22 -5.31 14.88
CA TYR A 112 -2.50 -4.26 15.62
C TYR A 112 -3.30 -2.97 15.79
N TYR A 113 -4.25 -2.69 14.89
CA TYR A 113 -4.93 -1.41 14.81
C TYR A 113 -6.45 -1.58 14.88
N LYS A 114 -7.12 -0.53 15.35
CA LYS A 114 -8.58 -0.40 15.36
C LYS A 114 -9.09 0.42 14.18
N ILE A 115 -8.23 1.29 13.64
CA ILE A 115 -8.55 2.17 12.52
C ILE A 115 -7.44 2.05 11.48
N LEU A 116 -7.82 1.99 10.20
CA LEU A 116 -6.91 2.10 9.07
C LEU A 116 -7.23 3.36 8.28
N VAL A 117 -6.23 4.22 8.08
CA VAL A 117 -6.37 5.44 7.29
C VAL A 117 -5.53 5.38 6.03
N LEU A 118 -5.90 6.18 5.03
CA LEU A 118 -5.10 6.40 3.84
C LEU A 118 -5.32 7.79 3.27
N HIS A 119 -4.44 8.16 2.34
CA HIS A 119 -4.57 9.39 1.59
C HIS A 119 -4.52 9.09 0.09
N THR A 120 -5.46 9.68 -0.64
CA THR A 120 -5.49 9.77 -2.10
C THR A 120 -6.28 11.01 -2.52
N ASP A 121 -5.93 11.53 -3.68
CA ASP A 121 -6.46 12.71 -4.36
C ASP A 121 -7.07 12.39 -5.74
N THR A 122 -7.07 11.12 -6.15
CA THR A 122 -7.61 10.70 -7.44
C THR A 122 -9.00 10.09 -7.31
N GLU A 123 -9.90 10.43 -8.23
CA GLU A 123 -11.26 9.87 -8.28
C GLU A 123 -11.25 8.34 -8.49
N GLN A 124 -10.25 7.83 -9.22
CA GLN A 124 -10.09 6.39 -9.43
C GLN A 124 -9.78 5.66 -8.11
N ALA A 125 -8.85 6.19 -7.32
CA ALA A 125 -8.51 5.60 -6.03
C ALA A 125 -9.64 5.77 -4.99
N ASP A 126 -10.33 6.90 -5.00
CA ASP A 126 -11.54 7.14 -4.19
C ASP A 126 -12.59 6.02 -4.41
N LYS A 127 -12.98 5.80 -5.67
CA LYS A 127 -13.90 4.72 -6.05
C LYS A 127 -13.39 3.34 -5.65
N PHE A 128 -12.09 3.09 -5.81
CA PHE A 128 -11.46 1.82 -5.45
C PHE A 128 -11.51 1.54 -3.95
N TYR A 129 -11.10 2.50 -3.12
CA TYR A 129 -11.08 2.31 -1.66
C TYR A 129 -12.49 2.31 -1.07
N CYS A 130 -13.41 3.13 -1.57
CA CYS A 130 -14.81 3.08 -1.17
C CYS A 130 -15.44 1.70 -1.48
N ALA A 131 -15.15 1.12 -2.65
CA ALA A 131 -15.64 -0.22 -3.00
C ALA A 131 -15.04 -1.34 -2.11
N ILE A 132 -13.91 -1.11 -1.46
CA ILE A 132 -13.32 -2.04 -0.49
C ILE A 132 -13.96 -1.91 0.89
N GLY A 133 -14.58 -0.78 1.19
CA GLY A 133 -15.25 -0.50 2.48
C GLY A 133 -14.67 0.67 3.26
N PHE A 134 -13.73 1.44 2.69
CA PHE A 134 -13.29 2.68 3.32
C PHE A 134 -14.37 3.74 3.22
N THR A 135 -14.51 4.56 4.25
CA THR A 135 -15.34 5.76 4.23
C THR A 135 -14.48 6.97 3.88
N LYS A 136 -14.93 7.75 2.88
CA LYS A 136 -14.32 9.03 2.54
C LYS A 136 -14.62 10.06 3.62
N GLY A 137 -13.59 10.74 4.11
CA GLY A 137 -13.73 11.75 5.15
C GLY A 137 -12.39 12.23 5.69
N ASN A 138 -12.41 13.38 6.37
CA ASN A 138 -11.26 14.07 6.92
C ASN A 138 -11.21 14.00 8.46
N LEU A 139 -11.77 12.94 9.05
CA LEU A 139 -11.80 12.74 10.50
C LEU A 139 -10.38 12.64 11.09
N TYR A 140 -9.44 12.07 10.34
CA TYR A 140 -8.05 11.89 10.75
C TYR A 140 -7.12 12.82 9.95
N PRO A 141 -6.12 13.45 10.59
CA PRO A 141 -5.17 14.33 9.91
C PRO A 141 -4.46 13.64 8.74
N ASN A 142 -4.17 14.42 7.69
CA ASN A 142 -3.45 13.96 6.50
C ASN A 142 -4.04 12.69 5.86
N SER A 143 -5.35 12.50 5.99
CA SER A 143 -6.09 11.34 5.49
C SER A 143 -7.29 11.81 4.68
N SER A 144 -7.63 11.06 3.64
CA SER A 144 -8.87 11.30 2.87
C SER A 144 -9.90 10.20 3.07
N HIS A 145 -9.48 9.05 3.62
CA HIS A 145 -10.34 7.91 3.90
C HIS A 145 -9.92 7.21 5.19
N TYR A 146 -10.89 6.53 5.81
CA TYR A 146 -10.69 5.72 7.01
C TYR A 146 -11.58 4.47 6.99
N MET A 147 -11.21 3.46 7.77
CA MET A 147 -11.95 2.21 7.98
C MET A 147 -11.79 1.79 9.43
N GLU A 148 -12.89 1.43 10.08
CA GLU A 148 -12.86 0.70 11.36
C GLU A 148 -12.57 -0.78 11.07
N LEU A 149 -11.62 -1.36 11.81
CA LEU A 149 -11.03 -2.69 11.56
C LEU A 149 -11.64 -3.80 12.41
#